data_AF-A0A4Y7X8I1-F1
#
_entry.id   AF-A0A4Y7X8I1-F1
#
_cell.length_a   1.000
_cell.length_b   1.000
_cell.length_c   1.000
_cell.angle_alpha   90.00
_cell.angle_beta   90.00
_cell.angle_gamma   90.00
#
_symmetry.space_group_name_H-M   'P 1'
#
loop_
_entity.id
_entity.type
_entity.pdbx_description
1 polymer ?
#
loop_
_entity_poly.entity_id
_entity_poly.type
_entity_poly.pdbx_seq_one_letter_code
_entity_poly.pdbx_strand_id
1 'polypeptide(L)'
;MSKRYLVLDKSYLRSVSKAKVEELEEKFIFLLPLAAVYEIIKDEKYRAQLLAKFTDENSYEILPSPKKLIDFEAEFLKPVIKPSKLIQLTDKSNHKSFINKEFKLTSKQQKAIEEEMDFYQDLTTQFIENELKAGFDLKENRPDFFAKIQEIPDWNRVLIDSIKEGKKIPFKNIPERIDENWYMYRFHQLNHHLRMDILNRYENIDTILESKKTIMKINHDLIDLLYLVEGILEGAFATKEKRLINFWEKFAPENGILIKD
;
A
#
# COMPACT_ATOMS: atom_id res chain seq x y z
N MET A 1 2.11 -28.27 -9.25
CA MET A 1 2.25 -27.41 -8.05
C MET A 1 1.24 -26.29 -8.16
N SER A 2 0.58 -25.89 -7.07
CA SER A 2 -0.31 -24.72 -7.09
C SER A 2 0.52 -23.46 -7.38
N LYS A 3 0.04 -22.58 -8.27
CA LYS A 3 0.69 -21.29 -8.56
C LYS A 3 0.73 -20.45 -7.29
N ARG A 4 1.83 -19.72 -7.08
CA ARG A 4 1.94 -18.76 -5.96
C ARG A 4 1.27 -17.45 -6.34
N TYR A 5 0.86 -16.65 -5.35
CA TYR A 5 0.40 -15.31 -5.63
C TYR A 5 1.58 -14.34 -5.81
N LEU A 6 1.38 -13.27 -6.57
CA LEU A 6 2.35 -12.19 -6.77
C LEU A 6 1.62 -10.84 -6.80
N VAL A 7 1.98 -9.95 -5.88
CA VAL A 7 1.45 -8.59 -5.86
C VAL A 7 2.16 -7.74 -6.91
N LEU A 8 1.40 -7.15 -7.84
CA LEU A 8 1.93 -6.27 -8.89
C LEU A 8 1.58 -4.81 -8.57
N ASP A 9 2.58 -3.93 -8.56
CA ASP A 9 2.32 -2.49 -8.53
C ASP A 9 2.15 -1.90 -9.94
N LYS A 10 1.69 -0.64 -9.98
CA LYS A 10 1.53 0.12 -11.23
C LYS A 10 2.88 0.36 -11.93
N SER A 11 3.97 0.52 -11.18
CA SER A 11 5.30 0.85 -11.73
C SER A 11 5.88 -0.30 -12.55
N TYR A 12 5.72 -1.53 -12.07
CA TYR A 12 6.11 -2.76 -12.75
C TYR A 12 5.28 -2.96 -14.00
N LEU A 13 3.95 -2.90 -13.87
CA LEU A 13 3.04 -3.02 -15.01
C LEU A 13 3.34 -1.98 -16.09
N ARG A 14 3.77 -0.77 -15.76
CA ARG A 14 4.18 0.25 -16.76
C ARG A 14 5.45 -0.13 -17.51
N SER A 15 6.39 -0.79 -16.84
CA SER A 15 7.75 -0.95 -17.33
C SER A 15 7.99 -2.23 -18.12
N VAL A 16 7.22 -3.29 -17.88
CA VAL A 16 7.44 -4.59 -18.53
C VAL A 16 6.59 -4.77 -19.79
N SER A 17 7.03 -5.65 -20.70
CA SER A 17 6.27 -6.01 -21.91
C SER A 17 5.11 -6.97 -21.59
N LYS A 18 4.15 -7.11 -22.52
CA LYS A 18 3.10 -8.11 -22.41
C LYS A 18 3.67 -9.54 -22.30
N ALA A 19 4.64 -9.89 -23.14
CA ALA A 19 5.29 -11.19 -23.11
C ALA A 19 5.92 -11.51 -21.73
N LYS A 20 6.44 -10.49 -21.03
CA LYS A 20 6.97 -10.68 -19.67
C LYS A 20 5.87 -10.94 -18.64
N VAL A 21 4.71 -10.30 -18.80
CA VAL A 21 3.53 -10.57 -17.97
C VAL A 21 3.03 -11.99 -18.22
N GLU A 22 2.88 -12.41 -19.47
CA GLU A 22 2.48 -13.77 -19.86
C GLU A 22 3.45 -14.84 -19.29
N GLU A 23 4.76 -14.62 -19.36
CA GLU A 23 5.77 -15.52 -18.75
C GLU A 23 5.58 -15.67 -17.23
N LEU A 24 5.18 -14.60 -16.54
CA LEU A 24 4.93 -14.63 -15.11
C LEU A 24 3.57 -15.25 -14.77
N GLU A 25 2.56 -15.13 -15.63
CA GLU A 25 1.26 -15.79 -15.47
C GLU A 25 1.41 -17.32 -15.44
N GLU A 26 2.43 -17.88 -16.11
CA GLU A 26 2.72 -19.32 -16.04
C GLU A 26 3.08 -19.78 -14.61
N LYS A 27 3.68 -18.89 -13.81
CA LYS A 27 4.26 -19.21 -12.49
C LYS A 27 3.41 -18.68 -11.33
N PHE A 28 2.66 -17.60 -11.57
CA PHE A 28 1.97 -16.85 -10.53
C PHE A 28 0.50 -16.62 -10.85
N ILE A 29 -0.29 -16.38 -9.80
CA ILE A 29 -1.60 -15.72 -9.87
C ILE A 29 -1.37 -14.28 -9.44
N PHE A 30 -1.72 -13.31 -10.28
CA PHE A 30 -1.48 -11.92 -9.95
C PHE A 30 -2.50 -11.39 -8.95
N LEU A 31 -2.01 -10.51 -8.09
CA LEU A 31 -2.79 -9.74 -7.15
C LEU A 31 -2.58 -8.26 -7.46
N LEU A 32 -3.67 -7.56 -7.76
CA LEU A 32 -3.65 -6.11 -7.93
C LEU A 32 -4.18 -5.46 -6.64
N PRO A 33 -3.37 -4.64 -5.96
CA PRO A 33 -3.86 -3.76 -4.90
C PRO A 33 -5.04 -2.93 -5.39
N LEU A 34 -6.08 -2.75 -4.56
CA LEU A 34 -7.26 -2.00 -4.97
C LEU A 34 -6.91 -0.56 -5.38
N ALA A 35 -6.00 0.09 -4.64
CA ALA A 35 -5.53 1.43 -5.02
C ALA A 35 -4.85 1.42 -6.40
N ALA A 36 -4.07 0.38 -6.74
CA ALA A 36 -3.43 0.28 -8.06
C ALA A 36 -4.47 0.13 -9.17
N VAL A 37 -5.54 -0.63 -8.93
CA VAL A 37 -6.68 -0.75 -9.86
C VAL A 37 -7.30 0.62 -10.13
N TYR A 38 -7.61 1.39 -9.09
CA TYR A 38 -8.19 2.72 -9.26
C TYR A 38 -7.23 3.71 -9.94
N GLU A 39 -5.94 3.65 -9.62
CA GLU A 39 -4.94 4.44 -10.32
C GLU A 39 -4.82 4.10 -11.82
N ILE A 40 -4.96 2.83 -12.17
CA ILE A 40 -4.94 2.38 -13.57
C ILE A 40 -6.22 2.81 -14.29
N ILE A 41 -7.39 2.61 -13.66
CA ILE A 41 -8.69 2.88 -14.28
C ILE A 41 -8.92 4.37 -14.50
N LYS A 42 -8.49 5.23 -13.56
CA LYS A 42 -8.64 6.70 -13.68
C LYS A 42 -7.75 7.30 -14.77
N ASP A 43 -6.65 6.65 -15.12
CA ASP A 43 -5.69 7.13 -16.11
C ASP A 43 -6.11 6.70 -17.52
N GLU A 44 -6.98 7.50 -18.17
CA GLU A 44 -7.52 7.19 -19.49
C GLU A 44 -6.43 6.85 -20.53
N LYS A 45 -5.26 7.51 -20.44
CA LYS A 45 -4.17 7.34 -21.40
C LYS A 45 -3.52 5.97 -21.28
N TYR A 46 -3.28 5.51 -20.06
CA TYR A 46 -2.50 4.29 -19.81
C TYR A 46 -3.37 3.08 -19.43
N ARG A 47 -4.62 3.25 -19.00
CA ARG A 47 -5.54 2.17 -18.61
C ARG A 47 -5.54 1.01 -19.60
N ALA A 48 -5.87 1.32 -20.86
CA ALA A 48 -5.96 0.33 -21.93
C ALA A 48 -4.63 -0.39 -22.16
N GLN A 49 -3.51 0.34 -22.12
CA GLN A 49 -2.18 -0.21 -22.35
C GLN A 49 -1.74 -1.15 -21.23
N LEU A 50 -2.07 -0.84 -19.99
CA LEU A 50 -1.69 -1.64 -18.82
C LEU A 50 -2.57 -2.88 -18.70
N LEU A 51 -3.89 -2.74 -18.85
CA LEU A 51 -4.80 -3.87 -18.73
C LEU A 51 -4.71 -4.84 -19.92
N ALA A 52 -4.33 -4.36 -21.11
CA ALA A 52 -4.10 -5.23 -22.27
C ALA A 52 -2.89 -6.18 -22.12
N LYS A 53 -2.08 -6.01 -21.07
CA LYS A 53 -0.95 -6.90 -20.78
C LYS A 53 -1.39 -8.23 -20.17
N PHE A 54 -2.57 -8.26 -19.55
CA PHE A 54 -3.14 -9.49 -19.03
C PHE A 54 -3.78 -10.29 -20.17
N THR A 55 -3.76 -11.62 -20.03
CA THR A 55 -4.36 -12.51 -21.04
C THR A 55 -5.88 -12.38 -21.05
N ASP A 56 -6.49 -12.33 -19.86
CA ASP A 56 -7.93 -12.21 -19.66
C ASP A 56 -8.28 -11.67 -18.26
N GLU A 57 -9.58 -11.62 -17.95
CA GLU A 57 -10.11 -11.17 -16.66
C GLU A 57 -9.78 -12.09 -15.48
N ASN A 58 -9.35 -13.33 -15.73
CA ASN A 58 -8.93 -14.31 -14.73
C ASN A 58 -7.42 -14.28 -14.45
N SER A 59 -6.68 -13.44 -15.17
CA SER A 59 -5.23 -13.33 -15.05
C SER A 59 -4.78 -12.65 -13.76
N TYR A 60 -5.69 -11.94 -13.09
CA TYR A 60 -5.43 -11.30 -11.80
C TYR A 60 -6.65 -11.34 -10.89
N GLU A 61 -6.40 -11.25 -9.59
CA GLU A 61 -7.39 -10.95 -8.56
C GLU A 61 -7.15 -9.56 -7.98
N ILE A 62 -8.21 -8.98 -7.43
CA ILE A 62 -8.15 -7.66 -6.79
C ILE A 62 -8.09 -7.87 -5.28
N LEU A 63 -7.08 -7.29 -4.64
CA LEU A 63 -6.95 -7.35 -3.19
C LEU A 63 -8.02 -6.48 -2.51
N PRO A 64 -8.44 -6.85 -1.28
CA PRO A 64 -9.28 -5.99 -0.45
C PRO A 64 -8.62 -4.63 -0.21
N SER A 65 -9.44 -3.61 0.08
CA SER A 65 -8.89 -2.32 0.51
C SER A 65 -8.08 -2.47 1.82
N PRO A 66 -7.05 -1.63 2.03
CA PRO A 66 -6.33 -1.54 3.31
C PRO A 66 -7.26 -1.42 4.51
N LYS A 67 -8.32 -0.60 4.40
CA LYS A 67 -9.35 -0.45 5.44
C LYS A 67 -9.95 -1.80 5.81
N LYS A 68 -10.32 -2.62 4.84
CA LYS A 68 -10.95 -3.92 5.08
C LYS A 68 -9.99 -4.93 5.71
N LEU A 69 -8.70 -4.87 5.37
CA LEU A 69 -7.66 -5.69 6.01
C LEU A 69 -7.52 -5.30 7.49
N ILE A 70 -7.49 -4.00 7.80
CA ILE A 70 -7.45 -3.49 9.18
C ILE A 70 -8.72 -3.85 9.96
N ASP A 71 -9.89 -3.68 9.35
CA ASP A 71 -11.18 -4.02 9.97
C ASP A 71 -11.23 -5.51 10.34
N PHE A 72 -10.72 -6.39 9.47
CA PHE A 72 -10.60 -7.82 9.77
C PHE A 72 -9.72 -8.08 11.01
N GLU A 73 -8.54 -7.46 11.06
CA GLU A 73 -7.62 -7.62 12.21
C GLU A 73 -8.26 -7.14 13.51
N ALA A 74 -8.97 -6.02 13.45
CA ALA A 74 -9.65 -5.42 14.58
C ALA A 74 -10.89 -6.19 15.07
N GLU A 75 -11.64 -6.80 14.14
CA GLU A 75 -12.83 -7.59 14.45
C GLU A 75 -12.45 -8.97 15.01
N PHE A 76 -11.49 -9.66 14.39
CA PHE A 76 -11.17 -11.04 14.70
C PHE A 76 -9.97 -11.21 15.64
N LEU A 77 -9.26 -10.11 15.97
CA LEU A 77 -8.05 -10.11 16.79
C LEU A 77 -6.99 -11.11 16.29
N LYS A 78 -6.88 -11.23 14.97
CA LYS A 78 -5.97 -12.16 14.30
C LYS A 78 -5.29 -11.48 13.13
N PRO A 79 -4.03 -11.83 12.83
CA PRO A 79 -3.36 -11.34 11.63
C PRO A 79 -4.09 -11.80 10.38
N VAL A 80 -4.05 -10.97 9.33
CA VAL A 80 -4.47 -11.39 7.98
C VAL A 80 -3.61 -12.55 7.46
N ILE A 81 -2.31 -12.59 7.83
CA ILE A 81 -1.25 -13.49 7.34
C ILE A 81 -1.00 -13.37 5.84
N LYS A 82 -2.03 -13.48 4.99
CA LYS A 82 -1.96 -13.31 3.53
C LYS A 82 -3.18 -12.54 3.01
N PRO A 83 -3.00 -11.37 2.37
CA PRO A 83 -4.10 -10.61 1.78
C PRO A 83 -4.93 -11.43 0.79
N SER A 84 -4.31 -12.37 0.07
CA SER A 84 -5.02 -13.27 -0.86
C SER A 84 -6.13 -14.10 -0.22
N LYS A 85 -6.09 -14.35 1.10
CA LYS A 85 -7.12 -15.12 1.82
C LYS A 85 -8.43 -14.37 2.02
N LEU A 86 -8.42 -13.04 1.84
CA LEU A 86 -9.58 -12.18 2.04
C LEU A 86 -10.15 -11.61 0.73
N ILE A 87 -9.64 -12.07 -0.42
CA ILE A 87 -10.16 -11.73 -1.73
C ILE A 87 -11.65 -12.08 -1.77
N GLN A 88 -12.45 -11.12 -2.20
CA GLN A 88 -13.86 -11.33 -2.50
C GLN A 88 -14.03 -11.51 -4.00
N LEU A 89 -15.05 -12.29 -4.38
CA LEU A 89 -15.47 -12.41 -5.77
C LEU A 89 -15.77 -11.01 -6.31
N THR A 90 -14.93 -10.56 -7.23
CA THR A 90 -15.09 -9.28 -7.89
C THR A 90 -15.56 -9.53 -9.31
N ASP A 91 -16.62 -8.83 -9.72
CA ASP A 91 -17.07 -8.88 -11.10
C ASP A 91 -16.05 -8.18 -12.00
N LYS A 92 -15.28 -8.98 -12.72
CA LYS A 92 -14.24 -8.54 -13.67
C LYS A 92 -14.74 -8.56 -15.12
N SER A 93 -16.04 -8.76 -15.37
CA SER A 93 -16.64 -8.81 -16.72
C SER A 93 -16.39 -7.55 -17.55
N ASN A 94 -16.14 -6.41 -16.89
CA ASN A 94 -15.79 -5.15 -17.54
C ASN A 94 -14.33 -5.07 -18.02
N HIS A 95 -13.49 -6.10 -17.80
CA HIS A 95 -12.07 -6.09 -18.18
C HIS A 95 -11.88 -5.75 -19.68
N LYS A 96 -12.65 -6.40 -20.57
CA LYS A 96 -12.62 -6.12 -22.01
C LYS A 96 -12.98 -4.67 -22.33
N SER A 97 -13.94 -4.10 -21.60
CA SER A 97 -14.33 -2.70 -21.74
C SER A 97 -13.19 -1.77 -21.32
N PHE A 98 -12.49 -2.05 -20.22
CA PHE A 98 -11.38 -1.22 -19.76
C PHE A 98 -10.15 -1.25 -20.67
N ILE A 99 -9.95 -2.31 -21.45
CA ILE A 99 -8.93 -2.40 -22.51
C ILE A 99 -9.28 -1.49 -23.70
N ASN A 100 -10.56 -1.19 -23.94
CA ASN A 100 -10.94 -0.27 -25.00
C ASN A 100 -10.52 1.16 -24.63
N LYS A 101 -9.72 1.81 -25.50
CA LYS A 101 -9.27 3.19 -25.35
C LYS A 101 -10.41 4.20 -25.40
N GLU A 102 -11.49 3.88 -26.10
CA GLU A 102 -12.68 4.73 -26.24
C GLU A 102 -13.65 4.56 -25.08
N PHE A 103 -13.45 3.55 -24.22
CA PHE A 103 -14.32 3.33 -23.09
C PHE A 103 -14.27 4.52 -22.12
N LYS A 104 -15.44 5.05 -21.81
CA LYS A 104 -15.64 6.12 -20.84
C LYS A 104 -16.28 5.55 -19.59
N LEU A 105 -15.73 5.92 -18.45
CA LEU A 105 -16.32 5.58 -17.16
C LEU A 105 -17.68 6.25 -17.06
N THR A 106 -18.66 5.49 -16.57
CA THR A 106 -19.95 6.07 -16.18
C THR A 106 -19.76 7.01 -14.98
N SER A 107 -20.64 7.99 -14.79
CA SER A 107 -20.57 8.88 -13.63
C SER A 107 -20.63 8.12 -12.29
N LYS A 108 -21.36 6.99 -12.26
CA LYS A 108 -21.39 6.10 -11.09
C LYS A 108 -20.02 5.47 -10.80
N GLN A 109 -19.31 5.01 -11.84
CA GLN A 109 -17.96 4.45 -11.69
C GLN A 109 -16.93 5.52 -11.31
N GLN A 110 -17.01 6.72 -11.90
CA GLN A 110 -16.15 7.84 -11.52
C GLN A 110 -16.33 8.19 -10.05
N LYS A 111 -17.59 8.35 -9.59
CA LYS A 111 -17.89 8.63 -8.18
C LYS A 111 -17.35 7.56 -7.23
N ALA A 112 -17.48 6.28 -7.59
CA ALA A 112 -16.94 5.19 -6.77
C ALA A 112 -15.40 5.23 -6.67
N ILE A 113 -14.72 5.60 -7.76
CA ILE A 113 -13.27 5.80 -7.76
C ILE A 113 -12.90 7.00 -6.88
N GLU A 114 -13.63 8.11 -6.98
CA GLU A 114 -13.42 9.31 -6.18
C GLU A 114 -13.60 9.03 -4.68
N GLU A 115 -14.68 8.35 -4.29
CA GLU A 115 -14.96 7.97 -2.90
C GLU A 115 -13.83 7.12 -2.29
N GLU A 116 -13.24 6.19 -3.05
CA GLU A 116 -12.08 5.46 -2.56
C GLU A 116 -10.81 6.33 -2.54
N MET A 117 -10.61 7.17 -3.55
CA MET A 117 -9.46 8.08 -3.59
C MET A 117 -9.50 9.08 -2.42
N ASP A 118 -10.68 9.43 -1.92
CA ASP A 118 -10.85 10.26 -0.73
C ASP A 118 -10.35 9.57 0.53
N PHE A 119 -10.53 8.24 0.67
CA PHE A 119 -9.94 7.50 1.79
C PHE A 119 -8.39 7.62 1.83
N TYR A 120 -7.72 7.54 0.68
CA TYR A 120 -6.26 7.69 0.62
C TYR A 120 -5.81 9.15 0.87
N GLN A 121 -6.62 10.13 0.46
CA GLN A 121 -6.38 11.54 0.77
C GLN A 121 -6.54 11.82 2.27
N ASP A 122 -7.55 11.24 2.91
CA ASP A 122 -7.75 11.32 4.35
C ASP A 122 -6.59 10.67 5.10
N LEU A 123 -6.12 9.51 4.64
CA LEU A 123 -4.95 8.85 5.21
C LEU A 123 -3.70 9.76 5.12
N THR A 124 -3.50 10.40 3.97
CA THR A 124 -2.40 11.36 3.76
C THR A 124 -2.53 12.57 4.67
N THR A 125 -3.73 13.13 4.78
CA THR A 125 -4.00 14.28 5.65
C THR A 125 -3.70 13.92 7.10
N GLN A 126 -4.20 12.77 7.57
CA GLN A 126 -3.92 12.29 8.92
C GLN A 126 -2.43 12.04 9.15
N PHE A 127 -1.71 11.50 8.17
CA PHE A 127 -0.28 11.32 8.26
C PHE A 127 0.47 12.66 8.37
N ILE A 128 0.14 13.65 7.55
CA ILE A 128 0.78 14.96 7.61
C ILE A 128 0.46 15.66 8.95
N GLU A 129 -0.82 15.71 9.32
CA GLU A 129 -1.28 16.48 10.47
C GLU A 129 -0.93 15.87 11.82
N ASN A 130 -0.84 14.55 11.91
CA ASN A 130 -0.56 13.89 13.19
C ASN A 130 0.87 13.40 13.27
N GLU A 131 1.35 12.72 12.23
CA GLU A 131 2.63 12.02 12.28
C GLU A 131 3.79 12.95 11.90
N LEU A 132 3.67 13.69 10.78
CA LEU A 132 4.74 14.60 10.37
C LEU A 132 4.84 15.81 11.30
N LYS A 133 3.72 16.46 11.64
CA LYS A 133 3.73 17.61 12.58
C LYS A 133 4.39 17.24 13.91
N ALA A 134 3.98 16.13 14.54
CA ALA A 134 4.61 15.66 15.78
C ALA A 134 6.10 15.30 15.57
N GLY A 135 6.44 14.73 14.41
CA GLY A 135 7.82 14.43 14.06
C GLY A 135 8.71 15.66 13.94
N PHE A 136 8.23 16.74 13.32
CA PHE A 136 8.95 18.01 13.23
C PHE A 136 9.09 18.69 14.60
N ASP A 137 8.02 18.70 15.39
CA ASP A 137 8.05 19.21 16.76
C ASP A 137 9.12 18.48 17.61
N LEU A 138 9.18 17.15 17.52
CA LEU A 138 10.21 16.36 18.19
C LEU A 138 11.62 16.65 17.67
N LYS A 139 11.78 16.82 16.35
CA LYS A 139 13.07 17.15 15.72
C LYS A 139 13.60 18.50 16.21
N GLU A 140 12.73 19.48 16.36
CA GLU A 140 13.07 20.83 16.82
C GLU A 140 13.31 20.88 18.34
N ASN A 141 12.38 20.34 19.13
CA ASN A 141 12.37 20.51 20.57
C ASN A 141 13.14 19.43 21.34
N ARG A 142 13.39 18.27 20.72
CA ARG A 142 14.01 17.09 21.36
C ARG A 142 14.96 16.32 20.40
N PRO A 143 15.98 16.97 19.81
CA PRO A 143 16.84 16.37 18.77
C PRO A 143 17.54 15.08 19.19
N ASP A 144 17.99 14.97 20.45
CA ASP A 144 18.62 13.74 20.97
C ASP A 144 17.65 12.56 21.03
N PHE A 145 16.36 12.84 21.31
CA PHE A 145 15.32 11.81 21.32
C PHE A 145 14.91 11.44 19.89
N PHE A 146 14.85 12.43 19.00
CA PHE A 146 14.61 12.20 17.59
C PHE A 146 15.66 11.27 16.98
N ALA A 147 16.96 11.46 17.28
CA ALA A 147 18.03 10.57 16.84
C ALA A 147 17.84 9.13 17.34
N LYS A 148 17.40 8.94 18.59
CA LYS A 148 17.13 7.61 19.17
C LYS A 148 15.92 6.91 18.56
N ILE A 149 14.88 7.65 18.18
CA ILE A 149 13.67 7.09 17.56
C ILE A 149 13.95 6.49 16.16
N GLN A 150 15.00 6.95 15.48
CA GLN A 150 15.41 6.37 14.20
C GLN A 150 15.87 4.90 14.33
N GLU A 151 16.30 4.50 15.53
CA GLU A 151 16.70 3.14 15.85
C GLU A 151 15.47 2.33 16.30
N ILE A 152 14.72 1.84 15.32
CA ILE A 152 13.67 0.79 15.36
C ILE A 152 12.88 0.70 16.68
N PRO A 153 11.67 1.29 16.77
CA PRO A 153 10.81 1.05 17.93
C PRO A 153 10.32 -0.41 17.97
N ASP A 154 10.12 -0.91 19.19
CA ASP A 154 9.30 -2.10 19.46
C ASP A 154 7.86 -1.80 19.03
N TRP A 155 7.58 -2.03 17.75
CA TRP A 155 6.29 -1.77 17.12
C TRP A 155 5.14 -2.50 17.79
N ASN A 156 5.39 -3.69 18.34
CA ASN A 156 4.38 -4.42 19.09
C ASN A 156 3.95 -3.61 20.32
N ARG A 157 4.92 -3.15 21.13
CA ARG A 157 4.62 -2.30 22.29
C ARG A 157 3.94 -0.99 21.90
N VAL A 158 4.47 -0.28 20.89
CA VAL A 158 3.89 1.00 20.44
C VAL A 158 2.44 0.83 20.01
N LEU A 159 2.11 -0.24 19.29
CA LEU A 159 0.74 -0.50 18.84
C LEU A 159 -0.17 -0.91 20.00
N ILE A 160 0.26 -1.84 20.85
CA ILE A 160 -0.52 -2.26 22.01
C ILE A 160 -0.84 -1.07 22.93
N ASP A 161 0.14 -0.22 23.20
CA ASP A 161 -0.05 0.95 24.05
C ASP A 161 -0.98 1.97 23.38
N SER A 162 -0.88 2.17 22.07
CA SER A 162 -1.82 3.02 21.32
C SER A 162 -3.27 2.51 21.40
N ILE A 163 -3.48 1.19 21.31
CA ILE A 163 -4.81 0.57 21.47
C ILE A 163 -5.34 0.80 22.90
N LYS A 164 -4.52 0.56 23.93
CA LYS A 164 -4.90 0.77 25.33
C LYS A 164 -5.30 2.21 25.62
N GLU A 165 -4.63 3.17 24.99
CA GLU A 165 -4.93 4.59 25.12
C GLU A 165 -6.16 5.05 24.33
N GLY A 166 -6.82 4.15 23.60
CA GLY A 166 -7.97 4.47 22.75
C GLY A 166 -7.59 5.35 21.55
N LYS A 167 -6.30 5.43 21.22
CA LYS A 167 -5.79 6.29 20.16
C LYS A 167 -5.82 5.53 18.84
N LYS A 168 -6.90 5.76 18.09
CA LYS A 168 -6.99 5.61 16.62
C LYS A 168 -7.10 4.21 16.01
N ILE A 169 -7.15 3.13 16.78
CA ILE A 169 -7.21 1.77 16.18
C ILE A 169 -8.57 1.12 16.50
N PRO A 170 -9.31 0.59 15.50
CA PRO A 170 -10.70 0.13 15.68
C PRO A 170 -10.85 -1.19 16.46
N PHE A 171 -9.92 -1.53 17.35
CA PHE A 171 -9.97 -2.74 18.15
C PHE A 171 -11.03 -2.59 19.23
N LYS A 172 -12.03 -3.47 19.20
CA LYS A 172 -12.98 -3.60 20.32
C LYS A 172 -12.30 -4.21 21.55
N ASN A 173 -11.26 -5.02 21.34
CA ASN A 173 -10.50 -5.73 22.37
C ASN A 173 -9.02 -5.70 22.02
N ILE A 174 -8.13 -5.72 23.01
CA ILE A 174 -6.68 -5.68 22.79
C ILE A 174 -6.19 -7.09 22.42
N PRO A 175 -5.53 -7.29 21.26
CA PRO A 175 -4.91 -8.56 20.94
C PRO A 175 -3.72 -8.82 21.88
N GLU A 176 -3.47 -10.09 22.21
CA GLU A 176 -2.36 -10.47 23.12
C GLU A 176 -0.99 -10.09 22.55
N ARG A 177 -0.85 -10.16 21.22
CA ARG A 177 0.38 -9.83 20.49
C ARG A 177 0.05 -9.30 19.10
N ILE A 178 0.76 -8.27 18.70
CA ILE A 178 0.81 -7.78 17.32
C ILE A 178 2.24 -7.97 16.81
N ASP A 179 2.40 -8.64 15.67
CA ASP A 179 3.71 -8.97 15.11
C ASP A 179 3.77 -8.77 13.60
N GLU A 180 4.87 -9.18 12.98
CA GLU A 180 5.14 -8.96 11.57
C GLU A 180 4.18 -9.63 10.57
N ASN A 181 3.25 -10.47 11.05
CA ASN A 181 2.19 -11.06 10.23
C ASN A 181 0.92 -10.20 10.17
N TRP A 182 0.86 -9.11 10.94
CA TRP A 182 -0.25 -8.19 10.96
C TRP A 182 -0.06 -7.09 9.92
N TYR A 183 -1.14 -6.79 9.20
CA TYR A 183 -1.22 -5.68 8.26
C TYR A 183 -0.89 -4.35 8.94
N MET A 184 -1.54 -4.07 10.07
CA MET A 184 -1.26 -2.84 10.81
C MET A 184 0.18 -2.73 11.28
N TYR A 185 0.78 -3.84 11.75
CA TYR A 185 2.18 -3.84 12.16
C TYR A 185 3.07 -3.39 11.00
N ARG A 186 2.91 -4.04 9.83
CA ARG A 186 3.70 -3.72 8.63
C ARG A 186 3.43 -2.32 8.13
N PHE A 187 2.18 -1.88 8.17
CA PHE A 187 1.80 -0.52 7.82
C PHE A 187 2.51 0.51 8.72
N HIS A 188 2.41 0.38 10.04
CA HIS A 188 3.06 1.31 10.97
C HIS A 188 4.59 1.26 10.89
N GLN A 189 5.17 0.07 10.73
CA GLN A 189 6.61 -0.11 10.51
C GLN A 189 7.07 0.69 9.27
N LEU A 190 6.45 0.48 8.12
CA LEU A 190 6.83 1.17 6.88
C LEU A 190 6.51 2.66 6.91
N ASN A 191 5.37 3.03 7.51
CA ASN A 191 4.94 4.42 7.63
C ASN A 191 5.93 5.25 8.47
N HIS A 192 6.49 4.66 9.52
CA HIS A 192 7.55 5.30 10.29
C HIS A 192 8.83 5.53 9.48
N HIS A 193 9.25 4.55 8.67
CA HIS A 193 10.41 4.74 7.81
C HIS A 193 10.18 5.86 6.79
N LEU A 194 8.99 5.93 6.18
CA LEU A 194 8.63 7.05 5.32
C LEU A 194 8.60 8.38 6.08
N ARG A 195 8.07 8.40 7.31
CA ARG A 195 8.09 9.57 8.18
C ARG A 195 9.52 10.05 8.43
N MET A 196 10.45 9.16 8.79
CA MET A 196 11.86 9.52 9.01
C MET A 196 12.51 10.05 7.73
N ASP A 197 12.26 9.41 6.58
CA ASP A 197 12.75 9.88 5.28
C ASP A 197 12.27 11.30 4.93
N ILE A 198 11.01 11.62 5.24
CA ILE A 198 10.44 12.95 5.01
C ILE A 198 11.03 13.97 5.99
N LEU A 199 11.09 13.65 7.28
CA LEU A 199 11.64 14.56 8.30
C LEU A 199 13.12 14.87 8.08
N ASN A 200 13.87 13.96 7.47
CA ASN A 200 15.26 14.18 7.08
C ASN A 200 15.40 14.99 5.78
N ARG A 201 14.41 14.92 4.88
CA ARG A 201 14.44 15.61 3.58
C ARG A 201 13.99 17.07 3.66
N TYR A 202 13.02 17.36 4.52
CA TYR A 202 12.43 18.69 4.64
C TYR A 202 12.87 19.36 5.95
N GLU A 203 12.99 20.68 5.93
CA GLU A 203 13.42 21.46 7.09
C GLU A 203 12.32 21.54 8.15
N ASN A 204 11.11 21.90 7.72
CA ASN A 204 9.93 22.09 8.56
C ASN A 204 8.64 21.63 7.85
N ILE A 205 7.52 21.64 8.59
CA ILE A 205 6.21 21.25 8.09
C ILE A 205 5.63 22.25 7.08
N ASP A 206 5.91 23.55 7.22
CA ASP A 206 5.32 24.60 6.38
C ASP A 206 5.75 24.42 4.92
N THR A 207 7.02 24.02 4.69
CA THR A 207 7.54 23.65 3.36
C THR A 207 6.69 22.59 2.66
N ILE A 208 6.10 21.66 3.42
CA ILE A 208 5.23 20.62 2.91
C ILE A 208 3.84 21.20 2.64
N LEU A 209 3.26 21.92 3.61
CA LEU A 209 1.88 22.42 3.55
C LEU A 209 1.67 23.47 2.45
N GLU A 210 2.68 24.28 2.16
CA GLU A 210 2.62 25.30 1.10
C GLU A 210 2.75 24.71 -0.32
N SER A 211 3.22 23.46 -0.44
CA SER A 211 3.51 22.84 -1.73
C SER A 211 2.56 21.69 -2.06
N LYS A 212 1.53 21.99 -2.88
CA LYS A 212 0.61 20.99 -3.44
C LYS A 212 1.34 19.83 -4.13
N LYS A 213 2.46 20.11 -4.80
CA LYS A 213 3.29 19.08 -5.45
C LYS A 213 3.92 18.14 -4.42
N THR A 214 4.40 18.67 -3.29
CA THR A 214 4.96 17.86 -2.21
C THR A 214 3.88 17.00 -1.55
N ILE A 215 2.71 17.58 -1.23
CA ILE A 215 1.57 16.83 -0.67
C ILE A 215 1.17 15.69 -1.61
N MET A 216 1.02 15.96 -2.91
CA MET A 216 0.69 14.93 -3.90
C MET A 216 1.76 13.83 -3.98
N LYS A 217 3.04 14.19 -3.84
CA LYS A 217 4.13 13.22 -3.78
C LYS A 217 4.02 12.34 -2.52
N ILE A 218 3.75 12.93 -1.35
CA ILE A 218 3.55 12.17 -0.10
C ILE A 218 2.35 11.23 -0.23
N ASN A 219 1.26 11.68 -0.85
CA ASN A 219 0.11 10.82 -1.12
C ASN A 219 0.47 9.61 -1.99
N HIS A 220 1.19 9.80 -3.10
CA HIS A 220 1.66 8.68 -3.92
C HIS A 220 2.62 7.77 -3.13
N ASP A 221 3.54 8.36 -2.36
CA ASP A 221 4.48 7.60 -1.55
C ASP A 221 3.77 6.71 -0.51
N LEU A 222 2.70 7.21 0.12
CA LEU A 222 1.87 6.44 1.05
C LEU A 222 1.11 5.32 0.35
N ILE A 223 0.52 5.59 -0.82
CA ILE A 223 -0.18 4.57 -1.61
C ILE A 223 0.78 3.44 -2.02
N ASP A 224 1.99 3.79 -2.48
CA ASP A 224 3.03 2.83 -2.85
C ASP A 224 3.46 1.96 -1.66
N LEU A 225 3.48 2.52 -0.44
CA LEU A 225 3.72 1.73 0.77
C LEU A 225 2.62 0.70 1.02
N LEU A 226 1.36 1.01 0.74
CA LEU A 226 0.26 0.06 0.93
C LEU A 226 0.44 -1.16 0.02
N TYR A 227 0.91 -0.96 -1.22
CA TYR A 227 1.26 -2.06 -2.12
C TYR A 227 2.37 -2.93 -1.56
N LEU A 228 3.39 -2.28 -0.96
CA LEU A 228 4.50 -2.98 -0.36
C LEU A 228 4.08 -3.78 0.89
N VAL A 229 3.21 -3.23 1.75
CA VAL A 229 2.64 -3.97 2.89
C VAL A 229 1.97 -5.26 2.40
N GLU A 230 1.11 -5.14 1.39
CA GLU A 230 0.39 -6.28 0.81
C GLU A 230 1.35 -7.30 0.20
N GLY A 231 2.36 -6.84 -0.54
CA GLY A 231 3.41 -7.70 -1.10
C GLY A 231 4.22 -8.44 -0.04
N ILE A 232 4.60 -7.76 1.05
CA ILE A 232 5.39 -8.36 2.15
C ILE A 232 4.60 -9.47 2.82
N LEU A 233 3.32 -9.23 3.13
CA LEU A 233 2.45 -10.21 3.77
C LEU A 233 2.14 -11.39 2.85
N GLU A 234 1.93 -11.14 1.54
CA GLU A 234 1.75 -12.22 0.59
C GLU A 234 3.04 -13.06 0.42
N GLY A 235 4.19 -12.41 0.58
CA GLY A 235 5.52 -12.98 0.41
C GLY A 235 6.04 -12.92 -1.03
N ALA A 236 5.38 -12.17 -1.92
CA ALA A 236 5.82 -11.96 -3.29
C ALA A 236 5.36 -10.60 -3.84
N PHE A 237 6.29 -9.83 -4.40
CA PHE A 237 6.03 -8.48 -4.92
C PHE A 237 6.81 -8.20 -6.21
N ALA A 238 6.21 -7.44 -7.13
CA ALA A 238 6.86 -6.96 -8.33
C ALA A 238 6.75 -5.44 -8.41
N THR A 239 7.91 -4.78 -8.53
CA THR A 239 8.01 -3.32 -8.56
C THR A 239 9.26 -2.87 -9.33
N LYS A 240 9.21 -1.67 -9.91
CA LYS A 240 10.36 -0.96 -10.48
C LYS A 240 10.78 0.26 -9.66
N GLU A 241 10.05 0.55 -8.59
CA GLU A 241 10.31 1.65 -7.67
C GLU A 241 11.53 1.33 -6.79
N LYS A 242 12.64 2.04 -7.00
CA LYS A 242 13.88 1.83 -6.22
C LYS A 242 13.66 1.90 -4.71
N ARG A 243 12.78 2.79 -4.24
CA ARG A 243 12.48 2.90 -2.81
C ARG A 243 11.77 1.64 -2.30
N LEU A 244 10.77 1.15 -3.03
CA LEU A 244 10.03 -0.05 -2.59
C LEU A 244 10.92 -1.29 -2.64
N ILE A 245 11.83 -1.39 -3.61
CA ILE A 245 12.88 -2.43 -3.64
C ILE A 245 13.74 -2.36 -2.36
N ASN A 246 14.24 -1.17 -2.01
CA ASN A 246 15.06 -1.00 -0.82
C ASN A 246 14.30 -1.32 0.49
N PHE A 247 13.00 -1.01 0.55
CA PHE A 247 12.18 -1.35 1.71
C PHE A 247 11.87 -2.84 1.74
N TRP A 248 11.60 -3.48 0.59
CA TRP A 248 11.46 -4.93 0.50
C TRP A 248 12.68 -5.64 1.07
N GLU A 249 13.87 -5.29 0.62
CA GLU A 249 15.14 -5.91 1.04
C GLU A 249 15.39 -5.77 2.57
N LYS A 250 14.75 -4.80 3.24
CA LYS A 250 14.84 -4.60 4.69
C LYS A 250 13.78 -5.33 5.50
N PHE A 251 12.55 -5.43 4.98
CA PHE A 251 11.38 -5.83 5.78
C PHE A 251 10.71 -7.11 5.32
N ALA A 252 10.97 -7.57 4.10
CA ALA A 252 10.38 -8.78 3.56
C ALA A 252 10.83 -10.03 4.34
N PRO A 253 10.02 -11.10 4.35
CA PRO A 253 10.43 -12.37 4.93
C PRO A 253 11.64 -12.96 4.17
N GLU A 254 12.46 -13.77 4.86
CA GLU A 254 13.70 -14.37 4.30
C GLU A 254 13.48 -15.10 2.97
N ASN A 255 12.32 -15.73 2.79
CA ASN A 255 11.96 -16.48 1.58
C ASN A 255 11.02 -15.70 0.64
N GLY A 256 10.93 -14.38 0.80
CA GLY A 256 10.13 -13.51 -0.03
C GLY A 256 10.64 -13.40 -1.46
N ILE A 257 9.74 -13.30 -2.43
CA ILE A 257 10.07 -13.15 -3.85
C ILE A 257 9.93 -11.69 -4.26
N LEU A 258 11.01 -11.08 -4.75
CA LEU A 258 10.97 -9.77 -5.39
C LEU A 258 11.28 -9.89 -6.88
N ILE A 259 10.39 -9.35 -7.71
CA ILE A 259 10.61 -9.22 -9.16
C ILE A 259 10.86 -7.75 -9.49
N LYS A 260 12.08 -7.45 -9.94
CA LYS A 260 12.54 -6.09 -10.24
C LYS A 260 13.00 -5.88 -11.69
N ASP A 261 12.94 -6.91 -12.53
CA ASP A 261 13.44 -6.96 -13.92
C ASP A 261 12.34 -7.08 -14.97
#